data_AF-A0A6N2M7X0-F1
#
_entry.id   AF-A0A6N2M7X0-F1
#
_cell.length_a   1.000
_cell.length_b   1.000
_cell.length_c   1.000
_cell.angle_alpha   90.00
_cell.angle_beta   90.00
_cell.angle_gamma   90.00
#
_symmetry.space_group_name_H-M   'P 1'
#
loop_
_entity.id
_entity.type
_entity.pdbx_description
1 polymer ?
#
loop_
_entity_poly.entity_id
_entity_poly.type
_entity_poly.pdbx_seq_one_letter_code
_entity_poly.pdbx_strand_id
1 'polypeptide(L)'
;MLDKKKFHIIGAVLFTVQQGLLHPTAVVKTRMQVADSGLSHMGGIFVAKHILRNDGIPGLFRGLGTSAIGALPGRVLSLTALEVSKDMMFKYTEGLDMPEATRVGIANGVAGMLSNLVSCVYYVPLEVICQRLMVQGLPGAALYKGPFDVTHKVMKTEGFRGLYRGFGLTALTQSPASALWWGTYGAAQHIIWRSMGYRDDMDMKPSHLEMVTVQAMAGTVAGACSSVITTPVDTIKTRLQVMDNYGSGRPSVLKTTKTLLREDGWRGFYRGFGPRFVNMSLYGTTMIVTYELISKMGLSFTKLLGRLFSKKEMRILMVGLDAAGKTTILYKLKLGEIVTTIPTIGFNVETVEYKNISFTVWDVGGQDKIRPLWRHYFQNTQGLIFVVDSNDRDRVGEARDELHRMLNEDELRDAVLLVFANKQDLPNAMNAAEITDKLGLHSLRQRHWYIQSTCATSGEGLYEGLDWLSNNIASKA
;
A
#
# COMPACT_ATOMS: atom_id res chain seq x y z
N MET A 1 9.38 1.25 -5.67
CA MET A 1 8.19 1.94 -5.12
C MET A 1 7.35 0.93 -4.36
N LEU A 2 6.92 1.25 -3.13
CA LEU A 2 5.97 0.42 -2.37
C LEU A 2 4.66 0.31 -3.18
N ASP A 3 4.26 -0.91 -3.52
CA ASP A 3 2.99 -1.15 -4.21
C ASP A 3 1.85 -0.70 -3.28
N LYS A 4 1.21 0.42 -3.65
CA LYS A 4 0.17 1.05 -2.84
C LYS A 4 -0.95 0.06 -2.55
N LYS A 5 -1.39 -0.77 -3.50
CA LYS A 5 -2.48 -1.74 -3.25
C LYS A 5 -2.07 -2.77 -2.19
N LYS A 6 -0.83 -3.25 -2.24
CA LYS A 6 -0.28 -4.23 -1.28
C LYS A 6 -0.11 -3.63 0.13
N PHE A 7 0.33 -2.38 0.22
CA PHE A 7 0.42 -1.65 1.49
C PHE A 7 -0.95 -1.51 2.17
N HIS A 8 -2.00 -1.22 1.41
CA HIS A 8 -3.35 -1.05 1.95
C HIS A 8 -3.94 -2.38 2.47
N ILE A 9 -3.73 -3.51 1.77
CA ILE A 9 -4.27 -4.82 2.19
C ILE A 9 -3.55 -5.34 3.44
N ILE A 10 -2.21 -5.37 3.44
CA ILE A 10 -1.43 -5.86 4.59
C ILE A 10 -1.64 -4.95 5.79
N GLY A 11 -1.65 -3.63 5.57
CA GLY A 11 -2.01 -2.66 6.59
C GLY A 11 -3.39 -2.94 7.18
N ALA A 12 -4.42 -3.16 6.35
CA ALA A 12 -5.77 -3.45 6.84
C ALA A 12 -5.84 -4.72 7.69
N VAL A 13 -5.12 -5.80 7.33
CA VAL A 13 -5.07 -7.03 8.11
C VAL A 13 -4.37 -6.80 9.45
N LEU A 14 -3.18 -6.20 9.44
CA LEU A 14 -2.41 -5.98 10.68
C LEU A 14 -3.12 -5.01 11.64
N PHE A 15 -3.72 -3.94 11.11
CA PHE A 15 -4.54 -3.04 11.94
C PHE A 15 -5.79 -3.74 12.49
N THR A 16 -6.40 -4.68 11.75
CA THR A 16 -7.53 -5.47 12.27
C THR A 16 -7.10 -6.40 13.39
N VAL A 17 -5.94 -7.07 13.25
CA VAL A 17 -5.36 -7.94 14.30
C VAL A 17 -5.03 -7.11 15.55
N GLN A 18 -4.38 -5.95 15.38
CA GLN A 18 -4.08 -5.03 16.47
C GLN A 18 -5.35 -4.58 17.20
N GLN A 19 -6.40 -4.20 16.45
CA GLN A 19 -7.70 -3.84 17.03
C GLN A 19 -8.29 -5.02 17.80
N GLY A 20 -8.24 -6.24 17.26
CA GLY A 20 -8.69 -7.45 17.94
C GLY A 20 -7.98 -7.68 19.29
N LEU A 21 -6.65 -7.54 19.33
CA LEU A 21 -5.87 -7.70 20.56
C LEU A 21 -6.24 -6.67 21.64
N LEU A 22 -6.53 -5.43 21.24
CA LEU A 22 -6.84 -4.34 22.17
C LEU A 22 -8.33 -4.23 22.51
N HIS A 23 -9.22 -4.84 21.71
CA HIS A 23 -10.68 -4.73 21.86
C HIS A 23 -11.20 -5.14 23.25
N PRO A 24 -10.70 -6.20 23.91
CA PRO A 24 -11.15 -6.56 25.26
C PRO A 24 -10.98 -5.42 26.27
N THR A 25 -9.89 -4.67 26.19
CA THR A 25 -9.65 -3.51 27.07
C THR A 25 -10.66 -2.38 26.79
N ALA A 26 -11.06 -2.20 25.53
CA ALA A 26 -12.09 -1.23 25.16
C ALA A 26 -13.47 -1.62 25.69
N VAL A 27 -13.85 -2.90 25.65
CA VAL A 27 -15.12 -3.36 26.24
C VAL A 27 -15.15 -3.14 27.75
N VAL A 28 -14.08 -3.53 28.45
CA VAL A 28 -13.95 -3.34 29.91
C VAL A 28 -14.01 -1.85 30.26
N LYS A 29 -13.26 -1.00 29.53
CA LYS A 29 -13.29 0.46 29.69
C LYS A 29 -14.71 1.01 29.58
N THR A 30 -15.40 0.67 28.49
CA THR A 30 -16.73 1.20 28.18
C THR A 30 -17.77 0.77 29.22
N ARG A 31 -17.71 -0.49 29.71
CA ARG A 31 -18.60 -0.93 30.80
C ARG A 31 -18.32 -0.18 32.11
N MET A 32 -17.06 0.03 32.47
CA MET A 32 -16.71 0.80 33.67
C MET A 32 -17.14 2.27 33.58
N GLN A 33 -17.04 2.90 32.41
CA GLN A 33 -17.42 4.31 32.21
C GLN A 33 -18.94 4.52 32.34
N VAL A 34 -19.74 3.53 31.96
CA VAL A 34 -21.21 3.64 31.93
C VAL A 34 -21.88 3.08 33.18
N ALA A 35 -21.22 2.19 33.93
CA ALA A 35 -21.76 1.55 35.12
C ALA A 35 -22.39 2.54 36.12
N ASP A 36 -23.51 2.16 36.74
CA ASP A 36 -24.12 2.95 37.82
C ASP A 36 -23.30 2.89 39.11
N SER A 37 -23.61 3.78 40.07
CA SER A 37 -22.87 3.94 41.34
C SER A 37 -22.67 2.65 42.14
N GLY A 38 -23.60 1.68 42.08
CA GLY A 38 -23.45 0.38 42.74
C GLY A 38 -22.35 -0.52 42.16
N LEU A 39 -21.93 -0.23 40.93
CA LEU A 39 -20.92 -0.98 40.15
C LEU A 39 -19.66 -0.14 39.89
N SER A 40 -19.59 1.09 40.40
CA SER A 40 -18.54 2.06 40.08
C SER A 40 -17.18 1.78 40.73
N HIS A 41 -17.17 1.06 41.84
CA HIS A 41 -15.95 0.71 42.59
C HIS A 41 -15.22 -0.52 42.02
N MET A 42 -15.75 -1.17 40.99
CA MET A 42 -15.18 -2.41 40.47
C MET A 42 -13.90 -2.16 39.66
N GLY A 43 -12.83 -2.86 40.01
CA GLY A 43 -11.58 -2.86 39.24
C GLY A 43 -11.75 -3.50 37.86
N GLY A 44 -10.96 -3.07 36.86
CA GLY A 44 -11.08 -3.55 35.48
C GLY A 44 -10.92 -5.07 35.33
N ILE A 45 -10.07 -5.71 36.14
CA ILE A 45 -9.89 -7.17 36.15
C ILE A 45 -11.18 -7.87 36.62
N PHE A 46 -11.84 -7.31 37.64
CA PHE A 46 -13.12 -7.84 38.11
C PHE A 46 -14.18 -7.77 37.02
N VAL A 47 -14.29 -6.62 36.34
CA VAL A 47 -15.22 -6.44 35.21
C VAL A 47 -14.92 -7.44 34.10
N ALA A 48 -13.65 -7.62 33.72
CA ALA A 48 -13.26 -8.61 32.71
C ALA A 48 -13.67 -10.04 33.10
N LYS A 49 -13.43 -10.44 34.35
CA LYS A 49 -13.83 -11.75 34.88
C LYS A 49 -15.35 -11.91 34.93
N HIS A 50 -16.08 -10.85 35.26
CA HIS A 50 -17.53 -10.84 35.27
C HIS A 50 -18.11 -11.00 33.85
N ILE A 51 -17.53 -10.32 32.85
CA ILE A 51 -17.90 -10.51 31.44
C ILE A 51 -17.66 -11.96 31.03
N LEU A 52 -16.47 -12.50 31.31
CA LEU A 52 -16.14 -13.89 30.96
C LEU A 52 -17.08 -14.90 31.61
N ARG A 53 -17.50 -14.67 32.86
CA ARG A 53 -18.40 -15.56 33.58
C ARG A 53 -19.84 -15.52 33.06
N ASN A 54 -20.33 -14.35 32.66
CA ASN A 54 -21.74 -14.16 32.31
C ASN A 54 -22.01 -14.15 30.79
N ASP A 55 -21.12 -13.56 30.00
CA ASP A 55 -21.24 -13.41 28.55
C ASP A 55 -20.28 -14.33 27.77
N GLY A 56 -19.35 -15.01 28.45
CA GLY A 56 -18.29 -15.80 27.83
C GLY A 56 -17.24 -14.96 27.08
N ILE A 57 -16.37 -15.64 26.33
CA ILE A 57 -15.35 -15.01 25.49
C ILE A 57 -15.97 -14.03 24.46
N PRO A 58 -17.10 -14.35 23.78
CA PRO A 58 -17.72 -13.42 22.83
C PRO A 58 -18.12 -12.08 23.46
N GLY A 59 -18.39 -12.05 24.77
CA GLY A 59 -18.68 -10.83 25.53
C GLY A 59 -17.56 -9.79 25.47
N LEU A 60 -16.30 -10.22 25.48
CA LEU A 60 -15.11 -9.34 25.39
C LEU A 60 -14.87 -8.79 23.99
N PHE A 61 -15.55 -9.34 22.98
CA PHE A 61 -15.40 -8.95 21.57
C PHE A 61 -16.67 -8.32 20.98
N ARG A 62 -17.66 -7.98 21.81
CA ARG A 62 -18.88 -7.28 21.36
C ARG A 62 -18.51 -5.96 20.67
N GLY A 63 -19.01 -5.79 19.45
CA GLY A 63 -18.74 -4.62 18.61
C GLY A 63 -17.44 -4.67 17.81
N LEU A 64 -16.60 -5.71 17.93
CA LEU A 64 -15.35 -5.82 17.16
C LEU A 64 -15.61 -5.84 15.65
N GLY A 65 -16.56 -6.67 15.18
CA GLY A 65 -16.89 -6.75 13.76
C GLY A 65 -17.36 -5.42 13.17
N THR A 66 -18.21 -4.70 13.91
CA THR A 66 -18.69 -3.35 13.55
C THR A 66 -17.54 -2.35 13.50
N SER A 67 -16.65 -2.36 14.48
CA SER A 67 -15.48 -1.47 14.52
C SER A 67 -14.47 -1.78 13.41
N ALA A 68 -14.16 -3.06 13.20
CA ALA A 68 -13.14 -3.50 12.25
C ALA A 68 -13.57 -3.30 10.79
N ILE A 69 -14.77 -3.77 10.42
CA ILE A 69 -15.29 -3.65 9.04
C ILE A 69 -15.75 -2.22 8.78
N GLY A 70 -16.46 -1.63 9.75
CA GLY A 70 -16.96 -0.27 9.63
C GLY A 70 -15.86 0.77 9.56
N ALA A 71 -14.68 0.57 10.16
CA ALA A 71 -13.62 1.57 10.07
C ALA A 71 -13.05 1.77 8.66
N LEU A 72 -13.18 0.79 7.74
CA LEU A 72 -12.51 0.84 6.44
C LEU A 72 -12.96 2.04 5.58
N PRO A 73 -14.27 2.29 5.32
CA PRO A 73 -14.69 3.46 4.57
C PRO A 73 -14.30 4.77 5.26
N GLY A 74 -14.38 4.82 6.59
CA GLY A 74 -13.98 5.99 7.37
C GLY A 74 -12.50 6.34 7.20
N ARG A 75 -11.60 5.34 7.10
CA ARG A 75 -10.17 5.56 6.82
C ARG A 75 -9.95 6.16 5.43
N VAL A 76 -10.65 5.65 4.42
CA VAL A 76 -10.57 6.17 3.05
C VAL A 76 -11.04 7.63 3.01
N LEU A 77 -12.20 7.93 3.60
CA LEU A 77 -12.73 9.30 3.69
C LEU A 77 -11.76 10.25 4.38
N SER A 78 -11.18 9.83 5.51
CA SER A 78 -10.22 10.62 6.27
C SER A 78 -8.95 10.93 5.45
N LEU A 79 -8.37 9.93 4.78
CA LEU A 79 -7.18 10.09 3.95
C LEU A 79 -7.44 10.99 2.75
N THR A 80 -8.54 10.78 2.04
CA THR A 80 -8.93 11.64 0.91
C THR A 80 -9.16 13.07 1.36
N ALA A 81 -9.89 13.27 2.47
CA ALA A 81 -10.11 14.60 3.03
C ALA A 81 -8.79 15.26 3.45
N LEU A 82 -7.84 14.49 4.01
CA LEU A 82 -6.52 14.99 4.39
C LEU A 82 -5.73 15.46 3.17
N GLU A 83 -5.64 14.65 2.11
CA GLU A 83 -4.91 14.98 0.88
C GLU A 83 -5.50 16.21 0.17
N VAL A 84 -6.83 16.23 -0.01
CA VAL A 84 -7.54 17.35 -0.65
C VAL A 84 -7.38 18.64 0.17
N SER A 85 -7.49 18.56 1.50
CA SER A 85 -7.35 19.73 2.36
C SER A 85 -5.91 20.26 2.37
N LYS A 86 -4.90 19.37 2.32
CA LYS A 86 -3.49 19.80 2.23
C LYS A 86 -3.22 20.52 0.91
N ASP A 87 -3.64 19.94 -0.22
CA ASP A 87 -3.44 20.53 -1.55
C ASP A 87 -4.11 21.92 -1.64
N MET A 88 -5.34 22.02 -1.13
CA MET A 88 -6.05 23.29 -1.05
C MET A 88 -5.29 24.33 -0.20
N MET A 89 -4.80 23.93 0.97
CA MET A 89 -4.03 24.84 1.84
C MET A 89 -2.70 25.27 1.23
N PHE A 90 -2.00 24.38 0.53
CA PHE A 90 -0.77 24.77 -0.18
C PHE A 90 -1.05 25.81 -1.26
N LYS A 91 -2.12 25.65 -2.04
CA LYS A 91 -2.56 26.66 -3.04
C LYS A 91 -2.90 28.01 -2.42
N TYR A 92 -3.62 28.03 -1.29
CA TYR A 92 -3.97 29.28 -0.59
C TYR A 92 -2.77 29.97 0.06
N THR A 93 -1.74 29.22 0.45
CA THR A 93 -0.56 29.75 1.14
C THR A 93 0.61 30.04 0.20
N GLU A 94 0.50 29.71 -1.09
CA GLU A 94 1.53 29.94 -2.11
C GLU A 94 1.80 31.43 -2.35
N GLY A 95 0.80 32.29 -2.17
CA GLY A 95 0.93 33.74 -2.30
C GLY A 95 1.28 34.50 -1.01
N LEU A 96 1.52 33.82 0.10
CA LEU A 96 1.85 34.44 1.38
C LEU A 96 3.36 34.36 1.66
N ASP A 97 3.98 35.48 2.00
CA ASP A 97 5.39 35.52 2.39
C ASP A 97 5.55 34.93 3.81
N MET A 98 5.78 33.63 3.89
CA MET A 98 5.93 32.89 5.14
C MET A 98 7.05 31.84 5.02
N PRO A 99 7.80 31.56 6.11
CA PRO A 99 8.79 30.49 6.14
C PRO A 99 8.16 29.14 5.77
N GLU A 100 8.91 28.32 5.02
CA GLU A 100 8.41 27.04 4.51
C GLU A 100 7.93 26.09 5.64
N ALA A 101 8.65 26.07 6.76
CA ALA A 101 8.25 25.29 7.93
C ALA A 101 6.88 25.72 8.49
N THR A 102 6.61 27.03 8.52
CA THR A 102 5.33 27.59 8.97
C THR A 102 4.22 27.25 7.99
N ARG A 103 4.47 27.38 6.68
CA ARG A 103 3.53 27.02 5.62
C ARG A 103 3.12 25.56 5.70
N VAL A 104 4.11 24.65 5.79
CA VAL A 104 3.89 23.21 5.92
C VAL A 104 3.17 22.89 7.24
N GLY A 105 3.52 23.57 8.33
CA GLY A 105 2.85 23.42 9.63
C GLY A 105 1.36 23.78 9.58
N ILE A 106 1.03 24.94 9.02
CA ILE A 106 -0.36 25.41 8.85
C ILE A 106 -1.14 24.47 7.95
N ALA A 107 -0.59 24.11 6.78
CA ALA A 107 -1.25 23.22 5.83
C ALA A 107 -1.56 21.85 6.45
N ASN A 108 -0.60 21.25 7.16
CA ASN A 108 -0.83 19.97 7.85
C ASN A 108 -1.82 20.09 9.01
N GLY A 109 -1.75 21.18 9.79
CA GLY A 109 -2.65 21.42 10.92
C GLY A 109 -4.10 21.56 10.49
N VAL A 110 -4.36 22.47 9.54
CA VAL A 110 -5.71 22.71 9.00
C VAL A 110 -6.24 21.47 8.31
N ALA A 111 -5.44 20.81 7.48
CA ALA A 111 -5.85 19.59 6.81
C ALA A 111 -6.17 18.45 7.78
N GLY A 112 -5.39 18.32 8.85
CA GLY A 112 -5.65 17.34 9.91
C GLY A 112 -6.97 17.62 10.64
N MET A 113 -7.28 18.89 10.92
CA MET A 113 -8.55 19.27 11.55
C MET A 113 -9.76 19.04 10.63
N LEU A 114 -9.65 19.44 9.35
CA LEU A 114 -10.74 19.29 8.39
C LEU A 114 -10.99 17.81 8.06
N SER A 115 -9.93 17.04 7.85
CA SER A 115 -10.00 15.58 7.72
C SER A 115 -10.69 14.94 8.92
N ASN A 116 -10.37 15.37 10.14
CA ASN A 116 -11.01 14.87 11.35
C ASN A 116 -12.52 15.16 11.38
N LEU A 117 -12.95 16.36 10.99
CA LEU A 117 -14.37 16.71 10.94
C LEU A 117 -15.15 15.87 9.92
N VAL A 118 -14.60 15.69 8.72
CA VAL A 118 -15.19 14.83 7.68
C VAL A 118 -15.26 13.38 8.15
N SER A 119 -14.17 12.89 8.75
CA SER A 119 -14.08 11.55 9.33
C SER A 119 -15.15 11.34 10.42
N CYS A 120 -15.38 12.32 11.30
CA CYS A 120 -16.40 12.23 12.37
C CYS A 120 -17.82 12.01 11.83
N VAL A 121 -18.16 12.52 10.65
CA VAL A 121 -19.50 12.32 10.04
C VAL A 121 -19.82 10.84 9.85
N TYR A 122 -18.80 10.04 9.55
CA TYR A 122 -18.92 8.60 9.37
C TYR A 122 -18.64 7.82 10.67
N TYR A 123 -17.58 8.18 11.40
CA TYR A 123 -17.15 7.42 12.57
C TYR A 123 -18.06 7.57 13.79
N VAL A 124 -18.69 8.72 14.00
CA VAL A 124 -19.51 8.93 15.22
C VAL A 124 -20.72 7.97 15.27
N PRO A 125 -21.52 7.80 14.20
CA PRO A 125 -22.56 6.77 14.17
C PRO A 125 -22.05 5.36 14.44
N LEU A 126 -20.90 5.00 13.84
CA LEU A 126 -20.28 3.70 14.04
C LEU A 126 -19.84 3.51 15.50
N GLU A 127 -19.26 4.54 16.10
CA GLU A 127 -18.85 4.56 17.50
C GLU A 127 -20.05 4.39 18.44
N VAL A 128 -21.15 5.11 18.21
CA VAL A 128 -22.39 4.98 19.00
C VAL A 128 -22.92 3.55 18.94
N ILE A 129 -22.95 2.94 17.75
CA ILE A 129 -23.39 1.55 17.58
C ILE A 129 -22.46 0.60 18.34
N CYS A 130 -21.14 0.74 18.19
CA CYS A 130 -20.16 -0.08 18.88
C CYS A 130 -20.29 0.04 20.40
N GLN A 131 -20.38 1.25 20.96
CA GLN A 131 -20.46 1.45 22.40
C GLN A 131 -21.74 0.85 22.99
N ARG A 132 -22.88 0.98 22.31
CA ARG A 132 -24.15 0.34 22.72
C ARG A 132 -24.06 -1.19 22.70
N LEU A 133 -23.32 -1.76 21.75
CA LEU A 133 -23.03 -3.21 21.74
C LEU A 133 -22.10 -3.62 22.90
N MET A 134 -21.10 -2.81 23.24
CA MET A 134 -20.10 -3.11 24.29
C MET A 134 -20.68 -3.11 25.70
N VAL A 135 -21.69 -2.28 25.97
CA VAL A 135 -22.31 -2.16 27.31
C VAL A 135 -23.36 -3.22 27.63
N GLN A 136 -23.79 -4.01 26.64
CA GLN A 136 -24.76 -5.08 26.86
C GLN A 136 -24.29 -6.01 27.98
N GLY A 137 -25.20 -6.42 28.87
CA GLY A 137 -24.89 -7.22 30.06
C GLY A 137 -24.69 -6.41 31.34
N LEU A 138 -24.69 -5.07 31.27
CA LEU A 138 -24.88 -4.22 32.44
C LEU A 138 -26.36 -4.12 32.84
N PRO A 139 -26.68 -4.02 34.14
CA PRO A 139 -28.04 -3.71 34.58
C PRO A 139 -28.55 -2.43 33.90
N GLY A 140 -29.77 -2.45 33.38
CA GLY A 140 -30.37 -1.32 32.68
C GLY A 140 -29.92 -1.10 31.23
N ALA A 141 -28.95 -1.86 30.72
CA ALA A 141 -28.55 -1.78 29.32
C ALA A 141 -29.57 -2.50 28.40
N ALA A 142 -29.96 -1.86 27.30
CA ALA A 142 -30.81 -2.47 26.29
C ALA A 142 -30.11 -3.65 25.60
N LEU A 143 -30.88 -4.69 25.27
CA LEU A 143 -30.40 -5.86 24.52
C LEU A 143 -30.53 -5.63 23.02
N TYR A 144 -29.48 -6.00 22.27
CA TYR A 144 -29.38 -5.83 20.83
C TYR A 144 -28.90 -7.11 20.16
N LYS A 145 -29.56 -7.50 19.06
CA LYS A 145 -29.17 -8.68 18.27
C LYS A 145 -27.94 -8.45 17.39
N GLY A 146 -27.60 -7.18 17.12
CA GLY A 146 -26.49 -6.80 16.26
C GLY A 146 -26.49 -5.31 15.92
N PRO A 147 -25.56 -4.83 15.06
CA PRO A 147 -25.40 -3.41 14.75
C PRO A 147 -26.65 -2.81 14.08
N PHE A 148 -27.29 -3.52 13.15
CA PHE A 148 -28.50 -3.03 12.48
C PHE A 148 -29.70 -2.90 13.43
N ASP A 149 -29.82 -3.80 14.43
CA ASP A 149 -30.85 -3.71 15.47
C ASP A 149 -30.59 -2.48 16.38
N VAL A 150 -29.33 -2.17 16.69
CA VAL A 150 -28.97 -0.92 17.38
C VAL A 150 -29.40 0.29 16.56
N THR A 151 -29.02 0.35 15.28
CA THR A 151 -29.38 1.46 14.39
C THR A 151 -30.89 1.65 14.33
N HIS A 152 -31.65 0.58 14.10
CA HIS A 152 -33.10 0.63 14.01
C HIS A 152 -33.74 1.10 15.33
N LYS A 153 -33.34 0.53 16.47
CA LYS A 153 -33.88 0.93 17.78
C LYS A 153 -33.54 2.38 18.11
N VAL A 154 -32.29 2.81 17.92
CA VAL A 154 -31.86 4.19 18.18
C VAL A 154 -32.58 5.18 17.28
N MET A 155 -32.73 4.87 15.98
CA MET A 155 -33.50 5.73 15.07
C MET A 155 -34.97 5.82 15.49
N LYS A 156 -35.57 4.73 15.99
CA LYS A 156 -36.96 4.70 16.44
C LYS A 156 -37.17 5.46 17.76
N THR A 157 -36.26 5.34 18.73
CA THR A 157 -36.43 5.93 20.07
C THR A 157 -35.84 7.33 20.20
N GLU A 158 -34.72 7.61 19.53
CA GLU A 158 -33.95 8.85 19.68
C GLU A 158 -33.92 9.72 18.42
N GLY A 159 -34.40 9.17 17.29
CA GLY A 159 -34.30 9.79 15.98
C GLY A 159 -32.88 9.77 15.42
N PHE A 160 -32.70 10.41 14.25
CA PHE A 160 -31.41 10.50 13.56
C PHE A 160 -30.30 11.12 14.43
N ARG A 161 -30.65 12.09 15.27
CA ARG A 161 -29.70 12.76 16.19
C ARG A 161 -29.13 11.82 17.26
N GLY A 162 -29.79 10.69 17.56
CA GLY A 162 -29.28 9.67 18.49
C GLY A 162 -27.97 9.06 18.03
N LEU A 163 -27.84 8.78 16.72
CA LEU A 163 -26.62 8.23 16.12
C LEU A 163 -25.43 9.20 16.14
N TYR A 164 -25.70 10.51 16.29
CA TYR A 164 -24.67 11.55 16.31
C TYR A 164 -24.42 12.12 17.72
N ARG A 165 -24.90 11.44 18.77
CA ARG A 165 -24.59 11.84 20.14
C ARG A 165 -23.08 11.83 20.37
N GLY A 166 -22.60 12.87 21.05
CA GLY A 166 -21.17 13.04 21.30
C GLY A 166 -20.37 13.60 20.13
N PHE A 167 -20.96 13.88 18.96
CA PHE A 167 -20.23 14.39 17.79
C PHE A 167 -19.32 15.59 18.12
N GLY A 168 -19.86 16.60 18.81
CA GLY A 168 -19.08 17.77 19.21
C GLY A 168 -17.93 17.43 20.15
N LEU A 169 -18.13 16.51 21.10
CA LEU A 169 -17.06 16.06 21.99
C LEU A 169 -16.01 15.25 21.22
N THR A 170 -16.41 14.37 20.31
CA THR A 170 -15.46 13.61 19.45
C THR A 170 -14.64 14.56 18.59
N ALA A 171 -15.28 15.49 17.89
CA ALA A 171 -14.60 16.47 17.03
C ALA A 171 -13.61 17.35 17.83
N LEU A 172 -14.04 17.84 19.00
CA LEU A 172 -13.21 18.70 19.86
C LEU A 172 -12.05 17.97 20.53
N THR A 173 -12.16 16.66 20.75
CA THR A 173 -11.15 15.91 21.51
C THR A 173 -10.16 15.19 20.62
N GLN A 174 -10.56 14.71 19.45
CA GLN A 174 -9.73 13.80 18.66
C GLN A 174 -8.47 14.45 18.10
N SER A 175 -8.56 15.66 17.51
CA SER A 175 -7.39 16.38 17.00
C SER A 175 -6.46 16.83 18.13
N PRO A 176 -6.93 17.49 19.22
CA PRO A 176 -6.06 17.85 20.33
C PRO A 176 -5.45 16.64 21.06
N ALA A 177 -6.21 15.56 21.25
CA ALA A 177 -5.68 14.33 21.85
C ALA A 177 -4.57 13.71 21.01
N SER A 178 -4.70 13.76 19.67
CA SER A 178 -3.67 13.29 18.74
C SER A 178 -2.42 14.16 18.81
N ALA A 179 -2.59 15.49 18.81
CA ALA A 179 -1.48 16.44 18.93
C ALA A 179 -0.75 16.26 20.27
N LEU A 180 -1.49 16.11 21.37
CA LEU A 180 -0.95 15.82 22.69
C LEU A 180 -0.16 14.51 22.68
N TRP A 181 -0.72 13.44 22.12
CA TRP A 181 -0.04 12.14 22.08
C TRP A 181 1.27 12.21 21.30
N TRP A 182 1.25 12.74 20.06
CA TRP A 182 2.46 12.85 19.23
C TRP A 182 3.49 13.82 19.81
N GLY A 183 3.05 14.94 20.39
CA GLY A 183 3.93 15.90 21.05
C GLY A 183 4.62 15.30 22.28
N THR A 184 3.87 14.65 23.17
CA THR A 184 4.46 13.95 24.31
C THR A 184 5.35 12.80 23.87
N TYR A 185 4.95 12.05 22.84
CA TYR A 185 5.74 10.96 22.28
C TYR A 185 7.10 11.45 21.77
N GLY A 186 7.13 12.50 20.94
CA GLY A 186 8.37 13.08 20.43
C GLY A 186 9.28 13.63 21.53
N ALA A 187 8.69 14.34 22.51
CA ALA A 187 9.45 14.84 23.67
C ALA A 187 10.03 13.69 24.51
N ALA A 188 9.25 12.64 24.76
CA ALA A 188 9.70 11.46 25.51
C ALA A 188 10.81 10.72 24.78
N GLN A 189 10.69 10.50 23.46
CA GLN A 189 11.75 9.89 22.65
C GLN A 189 13.05 10.69 22.77
N HIS A 190 12.97 12.01 22.59
CA HIS A 190 14.15 12.88 22.64
C HIS A 190 14.84 12.87 24.01
N ILE A 191 14.07 12.88 25.11
CA ILE A 191 14.62 12.76 26.47
C ILE A 191 15.27 11.40 26.70
N ILE A 192 14.62 10.31 26.29
CA ILE A 192 15.12 8.95 26.51
C ILE A 192 16.39 8.70 25.70
N TRP A 193 16.43 9.09 24.42
CA TRP A 193 17.62 8.96 23.59
C TRP A 193 18.82 9.71 24.18
N ARG A 194 18.61 10.96 24.64
CA ARG A 194 19.65 11.73 25.32
C ARG A 194 20.12 11.08 26.62
N SER A 195 19.22 10.47 27.39
CA SER A 195 19.57 9.75 28.63
C SER A 195 20.40 8.48 28.37
N MET A 196 20.25 7.87 27.18
CA MET A 196 21.02 6.72 26.73
C MET A 196 22.35 7.10 26.06
N GLY A 197 22.70 8.39 26.05
CA GLY A 197 23.97 8.89 25.48
C GLY A 197 23.95 9.13 23.97
N TYR A 198 22.81 8.92 23.30
CA TYR A 198 22.65 9.27 21.89
C TYR A 198 22.46 10.79 21.77
N ARG A 199 23.41 11.45 21.12
CA ARG A 199 23.37 12.88 20.75
C ARG A 199 23.26 12.99 19.24
N ASP A 200 22.73 14.11 18.76
CA ASP A 200 22.44 14.36 17.34
C ASP A 200 23.69 14.24 16.44
N ASP A 201 24.90 14.32 17.02
CA ASP A 201 26.20 14.32 16.33
C ASP A 201 26.93 12.96 16.33
N MET A 202 26.30 11.88 16.80
CA MET A 202 26.93 10.56 16.94
C MET A 202 26.55 9.63 15.77
N ASP A 203 27.55 9.08 15.06
CA ASP A 203 27.38 8.06 14.00
C ASP A 203 26.98 6.65 14.51
N MET A 204 26.71 6.51 15.82
CA MET A 204 26.33 5.24 16.43
C MET A 204 24.86 4.92 16.11
N LYS A 205 24.64 3.90 15.28
CA LYS A 205 23.28 3.40 15.01
C LYS A 205 22.79 2.58 16.21
N PRO A 206 21.62 2.91 16.79
CA PRO A 206 21.07 2.14 17.90
C PRO A 206 20.71 0.72 17.44
N SER A 207 20.87 -0.25 18.35
CA SER A 207 20.44 -1.62 18.10
C SER A 207 18.91 -1.70 17.94
N HIS A 208 18.44 -2.78 17.31
CA HIS A 208 16.99 -3.01 17.18
C HIS A 208 16.28 -3.10 18.54
N LEU A 209 16.93 -3.67 19.55
CA LEU A 209 16.36 -3.80 20.89
C LEU A 209 16.22 -2.42 21.56
N GLU A 210 17.24 -1.57 21.45
CA GLU A 210 17.18 -0.20 21.98
C GLU A 210 16.10 0.61 21.27
N MET A 211 16.01 0.52 19.94
CA MET A 211 14.98 1.23 19.18
C MET A 211 13.56 0.84 19.61
N VAL A 212 13.27 -0.46 19.72
CA VAL A 212 11.97 -0.95 20.18
C VAL A 212 11.70 -0.53 21.63
N THR A 213 12.71 -0.57 22.49
CA THR A 213 12.59 -0.20 23.91
C THR A 213 12.25 1.28 24.07
N VAL A 214 12.98 2.17 23.38
CA VAL A 214 12.73 3.61 23.42
C VAL A 214 11.34 3.95 22.88
N GLN A 215 10.95 3.33 21.76
CA GLN A 215 9.61 3.51 21.20
C GLN A 215 8.51 3.05 22.17
N ALA A 216 8.69 1.90 22.83
CA ALA A 216 7.72 1.39 23.81
C ALA A 216 7.61 2.27 25.06
N MET A 217 8.74 2.74 25.58
CA MET A 217 8.77 3.66 26.73
C MET A 217 8.14 5.01 26.38
N ALA A 218 8.52 5.61 25.26
CA ALA A 218 7.94 6.87 24.80
C ALA A 218 6.44 6.72 24.51
N GLY A 219 6.02 5.62 23.90
CA GLY A 219 4.61 5.28 23.67
C GLY A 219 3.81 5.16 24.96
N THR A 220 4.41 4.59 26.01
CA THR A 220 3.79 4.48 27.35
C THR A 220 3.67 5.84 28.04
N VAL A 221 4.70 6.68 27.98
CA VAL A 221 4.67 8.05 28.55
C VAL A 221 3.62 8.90 27.83
N ALA A 222 3.57 8.84 26.50
CA ALA A 222 2.55 9.51 25.69
C ALA A 222 1.14 9.00 25.99
N GLY A 223 0.98 7.67 26.12
CA GLY A 223 -0.26 7.02 26.52
C GLY A 223 -0.72 7.45 27.91
N ALA A 224 0.19 7.54 28.88
CA ALA A 224 -0.08 8.03 30.24
C ALA A 224 -0.58 9.48 30.23
N CYS A 225 0.20 10.38 29.62
CA CYS A 225 -0.14 11.81 29.58
C CYS A 225 -1.47 12.06 28.87
N SER A 226 -1.64 11.47 27.69
CA SER A 226 -2.86 11.61 26.89
C SER A 226 -4.07 11.01 27.62
N SER A 227 -3.93 9.83 28.24
CA SER A 227 -5.03 9.23 29.00
C SER A 227 -5.45 10.10 30.19
N VAL A 228 -4.53 10.65 30.99
CA VAL A 228 -4.88 11.52 32.13
C VAL A 228 -5.71 12.72 31.66
N ILE A 229 -5.27 13.41 30.61
CA ILE A 229 -5.92 14.63 30.14
C ILE A 229 -7.26 14.33 29.46
N THR A 230 -7.36 13.24 28.69
CA THR A 230 -8.52 12.97 27.84
C THR A 230 -9.59 12.09 28.49
N THR A 231 -9.27 11.39 29.59
CA THR A 231 -10.23 10.48 30.26
C THR A 231 -11.50 11.19 30.73
N PRO A 232 -11.47 12.37 31.37
CA PRO A 232 -12.70 13.05 31.80
C PRO A 232 -13.68 13.29 30.66
N VAL A 233 -13.18 13.76 29.51
CA VAL A 233 -14.02 14.06 28.35
C VAL A 233 -14.50 12.77 27.68
N ASP A 234 -13.67 11.74 27.61
CA ASP A 234 -14.06 10.43 27.09
C ASP A 234 -15.17 9.80 27.95
N THR A 235 -15.07 9.87 29.28
CA THR A 235 -16.10 9.34 30.19
C THR A 235 -17.45 10.03 29.99
N ILE A 236 -17.44 11.37 29.88
CA ILE A 236 -18.66 12.14 29.59
C ILE A 236 -19.24 11.74 28.22
N LYS A 237 -18.38 11.65 27.19
CA LYS A 237 -18.76 11.25 25.84
C LYS A 237 -19.38 9.85 25.80
N THR A 238 -18.72 8.85 26.39
CA THR A 238 -19.20 7.46 26.41
C THR A 238 -20.56 7.35 27.10
N ARG A 239 -20.76 8.03 28.24
CA ARG A 239 -22.09 8.05 28.89
C ARG A 239 -23.15 8.73 28.03
N LEU A 240 -22.80 9.84 27.37
CA LEU A 240 -23.71 10.56 26.46
C LEU A 240 -24.14 9.70 25.25
N GLN A 241 -23.24 8.86 24.73
CA GLN A 241 -23.47 8.02 23.56
C GLN A 241 -24.30 6.76 23.87
N VAL A 242 -24.25 6.28 25.11
CA VAL A 242 -24.86 5.01 25.50
C VAL A 242 -26.11 5.16 26.35
N MET A 243 -26.16 6.13 27.27
CA MET A 243 -27.24 6.18 28.26
C MET A 243 -28.52 6.74 27.64
N ASP A 244 -29.57 5.92 27.69
CA ASP A 244 -30.87 6.22 27.08
C ASP A 244 -31.74 7.15 27.95
N ASN A 245 -31.61 7.10 29.28
CA ASN A 245 -32.48 7.86 30.20
C ASN A 245 -31.77 8.32 31.47
N TYR A 246 -31.32 9.58 31.52
CA TYR A 246 -30.99 10.28 32.77
C TYR A 246 -32.26 10.86 33.43
N GLY A 247 -33.32 10.06 33.60
CA GLY A 247 -34.66 10.57 33.93
C GLY A 247 -35.29 11.42 32.83
N SER A 248 -36.41 12.09 33.11
CA SER A 248 -37.17 12.88 32.14
C SER A 248 -36.30 13.94 31.42
N GLY A 249 -36.28 13.87 30.08
CA GLY A 249 -35.63 14.85 29.19
C GLY A 249 -34.33 14.39 28.53
N ARG A 250 -34.00 15.01 27.38
CA ARG A 250 -32.85 14.64 26.52
C ARG A 250 -31.51 14.70 27.26
N PRO A 251 -30.59 13.74 27.03
CA PRO A 251 -29.26 13.78 27.61
C PRO A 251 -28.44 14.94 27.02
N SER A 252 -27.66 15.61 27.88
CA SER A 252 -26.80 16.74 27.51
C SER A 252 -25.48 16.65 28.25
N VAL A 253 -24.43 17.25 27.70
CA VAL A 253 -23.09 17.27 28.31
C VAL A 253 -23.17 17.76 29.75
N LEU A 254 -23.86 18.88 30.01
CA LEU A 254 -24.01 19.44 31.34
C LEU A 254 -24.77 18.50 32.30
N LYS A 255 -25.84 17.85 31.82
CA LYS A 255 -26.63 16.91 32.63
C LYS A 255 -25.78 15.68 32.99
N THR A 256 -25.07 15.11 32.03
CA THR A 256 -24.16 13.98 32.23
C THR A 256 -23.03 14.32 33.21
N THR A 257 -22.40 15.48 33.06
CA THR A 257 -21.35 15.97 33.98
C THR A 257 -21.88 16.16 35.40
N LYS A 258 -23.06 16.79 35.56
CA LYS A 258 -23.69 16.98 36.88
C LYS A 258 -24.06 15.66 37.53
N THR A 259 -24.54 14.69 36.76
CA THR A 259 -24.86 13.35 37.29
C THR A 259 -23.61 12.59 37.71
N LEU A 260 -22.54 12.61 36.89
CA LEU A 260 -21.24 12.03 37.23
C LEU A 260 -20.69 12.59 38.55
N LEU A 261 -20.75 13.91 38.72
CA LEU A 261 -20.29 14.58 39.92
C LEU A 261 -21.16 14.24 41.15
N ARG A 262 -22.47 14.03 40.95
CA ARG A 262 -23.39 13.64 42.03
C ARG A 262 -23.22 12.18 42.47
N GLU A 263 -22.89 11.28 41.54
CA GLU A 263 -22.73 9.85 41.82
C GLU A 263 -21.41 9.54 42.55
N ASP A 264 -20.27 10.00 42.00
CA ASP A 264 -18.93 9.62 42.49
C ASP A 264 -17.99 10.82 42.71
N GLY A 265 -18.50 12.05 42.60
CA GLY A 265 -17.66 13.24 42.64
C GLY A 265 -16.64 13.25 41.50
N TRP A 266 -15.45 13.78 41.79
CA TRP A 266 -14.37 13.92 40.81
C TRP A 266 -13.79 12.60 40.32
N ARG A 267 -13.90 11.52 41.12
CA ARG A 267 -13.41 10.19 40.73
C ARG A 267 -14.25 9.59 39.60
N GLY A 268 -15.51 9.98 39.47
CA GLY A 268 -16.41 9.54 38.40
C GLY A 268 -15.85 9.81 37.00
N PHE A 269 -15.16 10.94 36.80
CA PHE A 269 -14.59 11.31 35.50
C PHE A 269 -13.46 10.39 35.05
N TYR A 270 -12.79 9.71 35.98
CA TYR A 270 -11.68 8.80 35.71
C TYR A 270 -12.08 7.32 35.76
N ARG A 271 -13.39 7.01 35.73
CA ARG A 271 -13.85 5.63 35.58
C ARG A 271 -13.31 5.01 34.29
N GLY A 272 -12.80 3.79 34.39
CA GLY A 272 -12.19 3.10 33.25
C GLY A 272 -10.80 3.62 32.86
N PHE A 273 -10.17 4.48 33.67
CA PHE A 273 -8.82 5.00 33.41
C PHE A 273 -7.79 3.87 33.20
N GLY A 274 -7.76 2.85 34.05
CA GLY A 274 -6.80 1.73 33.94
C GLY A 274 -6.84 1.02 32.59
N PRO A 275 -7.99 0.47 32.15
CA PRO A 275 -8.14 -0.10 30.83
C PRO A 275 -7.82 0.87 29.68
N ARG A 276 -8.17 2.16 29.83
CA ARG A 276 -7.84 3.19 28.83
C ARG A 276 -6.34 3.44 28.73
N PHE A 277 -5.65 3.55 29.85
CA PHE A 277 -4.19 3.70 29.91
C PHE A 277 -3.51 2.52 29.21
N VAL A 278 -3.89 1.28 29.53
CA VAL A 278 -3.35 0.08 28.86
C VAL A 278 -3.61 0.14 27.36
N ASN A 279 -4.83 0.48 26.95
CA ASN A 279 -5.20 0.60 25.54
C ASN A 279 -4.35 1.65 24.81
N MET A 280 -4.23 2.87 25.34
CA MET A 280 -3.48 3.97 24.70
C MET A 280 -1.98 3.71 24.67
N SER A 281 -1.41 3.12 25.73
CA SER A 281 0.01 2.77 25.79
C SER A 281 0.36 1.65 24.80
N LEU A 282 -0.49 0.63 24.69
CA LEU A 282 -0.26 -0.46 23.73
C LEU A 282 -0.55 -0.02 22.29
N TYR A 283 -1.54 0.83 22.06
CA TYR A 283 -1.91 1.30 20.72
C TYR A 283 -0.73 1.97 20.01
N GLY A 284 -0.04 2.89 20.69
CA GLY A 284 1.12 3.59 20.15
C GLY A 284 2.27 2.65 19.76
N THR A 285 2.70 1.81 20.72
CA THR A 285 3.80 0.85 20.52
C THR A 285 3.47 -0.14 19.41
N THR A 286 2.25 -0.70 19.41
CA THR A 286 1.84 -1.68 18.40
C THR A 286 1.67 -1.07 17.02
N MET A 287 1.23 0.19 16.90
CA MET A 287 1.13 0.90 15.62
C MET A 287 2.52 1.10 14.98
N ILE A 288 3.51 1.49 15.77
CA ILE A 288 4.88 1.72 15.29
C ILE A 288 5.51 0.39 14.86
N VAL A 289 5.42 -0.65 15.70
CA VAL A 289 5.90 -1.99 15.35
C VAL A 289 5.21 -2.51 14.09
N THR A 290 3.89 -2.29 13.97
CA THR A 290 3.13 -2.66 12.78
C THR A 290 3.64 -1.93 11.53
N TYR A 291 3.91 -0.63 11.62
CA TYR A 291 4.48 0.15 10.51
C TYR A 291 5.88 -0.35 10.11
N GLU A 292 6.75 -0.66 11.08
CA GLU A 292 8.07 -1.23 10.82
C GLU A 292 7.98 -2.61 10.17
N LEU A 293 7.07 -3.46 10.65
CA LEU A 293 6.82 -4.78 10.08
C LEU A 293 6.28 -4.66 8.65
N ILE A 294 5.34 -3.76 8.38
CA ILE A 294 4.84 -3.50 7.01
C ILE A 294 5.99 -3.04 6.11
N SER A 295 6.83 -2.13 6.60
CA SER A 295 7.96 -1.59 5.83
C SER A 295 9.00 -2.69 5.51
N LYS A 296 9.32 -3.56 6.46
CA LYS A 296 10.26 -4.69 6.29
C LYS A 296 9.65 -5.81 5.43
N MET A 297 8.41 -6.20 5.68
CA MET A 297 7.70 -7.23 4.91
C MET A 297 7.44 -6.78 3.47
N GLY A 298 7.22 -5.48 3.25
CA GLY A 298 7.10 -4.90 1.91
C GLY A 298 8.29 -5.23 1.01
N LEU A 299 9.50 -5.34 1.58
CA LEU A 299 10.74 -5.67 0.87
C LEU A 299 10.96 -7.19 0.68
N SER A 300 10.56 -8.02 1.65
CA SER A 300 10.69 -9.49 1.56
C SER A 300 9.58 -10.13 0.72
N PHE A 301 8.36 -9.58 0.79
CA PHE A 301 7.22 -10.06 0.03
C PHE A 301 7.27 -9.62 -1.44
N THR A 302 7.87 -8.46 -1.76
CA THR A 302 8.20 -8.13 -3.16
C THR A 302 9.14 -9.16 -3.78
N LYS A 303 10.13 -9.65 -3.02
CA LYS A 303 11.01 -10.74 -3.47
C LYS A 303 10.28 -12.09 -3.60
N LEU A 304 9.38 -12.40 -2.66
CA LEU A 304 8.66 -13.68 -2.65
C LEU A 304 7.54 -13.74 -3.71
N LEU A 305 6.75 -12.68 -3.88
CA LEU A 305 5.73 -12.61 -4.94
C LEU A 305 6.29 -12.28 -6.32
N GLY A 306 7.45 -11.61 -6.40
CA GLY A 306 8.18 -11.51 -7.66
C GLY A 306 8.49 -12.89 -8.24
N ARG A 307 8.67 -13.91 -7.38
CA ARG A 307 8.82 -15.31 -7.83
C ARG A 307 7.50 -16.00 -8.21
N LEU A 308 6.35 -15.51 -7.75
CA LEU A 308 5.04 -16.13 -7.96
C LEU A 308 4.19 -15.45 -9.06
N PHE A 309 4.44 -14.18 -9.38
CA PHE A 309 3.61 -13.39 -10.30
C PHE A 309 4.40 -12.53 -11.31
N SER A 310 5.72 -12.72 -11.46
CA SER A 310 6.45 -11.96 -12.48
C SER A 310 6.12 -12.47 -13.88
N LYS A 311 5.75 -11.55 -14.78
CA LYS A 311 5.96 -11.72 -16.21
C LYS A 311 7.44 -12.10 -16.41
N LYS A 312 7.73 -13.14 -17.20
CA LYS A 312 9.12 -13.50 -17.54
C LYS A 312 9.64 -12.40 -18.47
N GLU A 313 10.45 -11.47 -17.95
CA GLU A 313 11.22 -10.56 -18.80
C GLU A 313 12.20 -11.41 -19.62
N MET A 314 12.07 -11.39 -20.96
CA MET A 314 12.92 -12.18 -21.83
C MET A 314 13.88 -11.27 -22.58
N ARG A 315 15.18 -11.51 -22.45
CA ARG A 315 16.17 -10.73 -23.18
C ARG A 315 16.29 -11.27 -24.61
N ILE A 316 15.63 -10.61 -25.55
CA ILE A 316 15.75 -10.90 -26.98
C ILE A 316 16.60 -9.82 -27.63
N LEU A 317 17.53 -10.23 -28.51
CA LEU A 317 18.41 -9.33 -29.27
C LEU A 317 17.99 -9.34 -30.75
N MET A 318 17.72 -8.18 -31.34
CA MET A 318 17.46 -8.05 -32.79
C MET A 318 18.68 -7.45 -33.50
N VAL A 319 19.19 -8.14 -34.52
CA VAL A 319 20.41 -7.80 -35.27
C VAL A 319 20.27 -8.15 -36.74
N GLY A 320 21.22 -7.72 -37.58
CA GLY A 320 21.20 -7.91 -39.02
C GLY A 320 22.04 -6.84 -39.72
N LEU A 321 22.29 -6.99 -41.01
CA LEU A 321 23.06 -6.01 -41.79
C LEU A 321 22.37 -4.63 -41.83
N ASP A 322 23.12 -3.60 -42.22
CA ASP A 322 22.55 -2.27 -42.49
C ASP A 322 21.51 -2.35 -43.62
N ALA A 323 20.53 -1.45 -43.56
CA ALA A 323 19.39 -1.42 -44.48
C ALA A 323 18.48 -2.68 -44.50
N ALA A 324 18.73 -3.71 -43.68
CA ALA A 324 17.88 -4.91 -43.60
C ALA A 324 16.43 -4.64 -43.11
N GLY A 325 16.18 -3.47 -42.51
CA GLY A 325 14.85 -3.04 -42.08
C GLY A 325 14.55 -3.22 -40.58
N LYS A 326 15.57 -3.40 -39.74
CA LYS A 326 15.45 -3.54 -38.27
C LYS A 326 14.67 -2.39 -37.63
N THR A 327 15.06 -1.14 -37.92
CA THR A 327 14.40 0.09 -37.44
C THR A 327 12.93 0.15 -37.87
N THR A 328 12.64 -0.25 -39.11
CA THR A 328 11.27 -0.27 -39.63
C THR A 328 10.41 -1.29 -38.90
N ILE A 329 10.94 -2.49 -38.63
CA ILE A 329 10.26 -3.51 -37.82
C ILE A 329 10.00 -2.98 -36.41
N LEU A 330 11.00 -2.37 -35.78
CA LEU A 330 10.88 -1.76 -34.46
C LEU A 330 9.74 -0.73 -34.41
N TYR A 331 9.72 0.24 -35.33
CA TYR A 331 8.67 1.25 -35.37
C TYR A 331 7.29 0.66 -35.67
N LYS A 332 7.21 -0.34 -36.55
CA LYS A 332 5.95 -1.01 -36.87
C LYS A 332 5.36 -1.71 -35.64
N LEU A 333 6.19 -2.36 -34.83
CA LEU A 333 5.77 -2.99 -33.58
C LEU A 333 5.43 -1.96 -32.49
N LYS A 334 6.14 -0.82 -32.46
CA LYS A 334 5.96 0.25 -31.46
C LYS A 334 4.69 1.09 -31.66
N LEU A 335 4.22 1.28 -32.88
CA LEU A 335 3.02 2.09 -33.17
C LEU A 335 1.69 1.33 -32.97
N GLY A 336 1.75 0.02 -32.64
CA GLY A 336 0.59 -0.83 -32.39
C GLY A 336 0.11 -0.91 -30.93
N GLU A 337 0.91 -0.47 -29.94
CA GLU A 337 0.54 -0.49 -28.50
C GLU A 337 1.05 0.78 -27.77
N ILE A 338 0.32 1.22 -26.74
CA ILE A 338 0.49 2.52 -26.07
C ILE A 338 1.65 2.49 -25.05
N VAL A 339 2.50 3.53 -25.03
CA VAL A 339 2.99 4.34 -23.86
C VAL A 339 4.51 4.68 -23.85
N THR A 340 4.76 5.99 -23.64
CA THR A 340 5.93 6.81 -23.22
C THR A 340 7.38 6.37 -23.45
N THR A 341 8.08 7.19 -24.25
CA THR A 341 9.54 7.19 -24.41
C THR A 341 10.23 8.17 -23.45
N ILE A 342 11.39 7.78 -22.93
CA ILE A 342 12.43 8.72 -22.45
C ILE A 342 13.54 8.72 -23.52
N PRO A 343 13.87 9.87 -24.15
CA PRO A 343 14.92 9.92 -25.16
C PRO A 343 16.28 10.09 -24.46
N THR A 344 17.31 9.37 -24.93
CA THR A 344 18.69 9.73 -24.62
C THR A 344 19.64 9.42 -25.78
N ILE A 345 20.71 10.22 -25.83
CA ILE A 345 21.59 10.52 -26.96
C ILE A 345 22.49 9.32 -27.36
N GLY A 346 22.62 9.07 -28.66
CA GLY A 346 23.77 8.39 -29.28
C GLY A 346 23.64 6.89 -29.63
N PHE A 347 22.68 6.16 -29.05
CA PHE A 347 22.45 4.73 -29.29
C PHE A 347 20.97 4.42 -29.04
N ASN A 348 20.22 3.88 -30.02
CA ASN A 348 18.79 3.64 -29.82
C ASN A 348 18.54 2.22 -29.29
N VAL A 349 18.17 2.15 -28.02
CA VAL A 349 17.83 0.94 -27.29
C VAL A 349 16.37 1.06 -26.94
N GLU A 350 15.53 0.26 -27.57
CA GLU A 350 14.09 0.36 -27.37
C GLU A 350 13.54 -0.95 -26.84
N THR A 351 12.91 -0.90 -25.67
CA THR A 351 12.15 -2.03 -25.17
C THR A 351 10.74 -1.98 -25.74
N VAL A 352 10.33 -3.06 -26.39
CA VAL A 352 8.97 -3.26 -26.90
C VAL A 352 8.30 -4.34 -26.05
N GLU A 353 7.05 -4.10 -25.68
CA GLU A 353 6.20 -5.12 -25.05
C GLU A 353 5.35 -5.80 -26.12
N TYR A 354 5.28 -7.12 -26.09
CA TYR A 354 4.35 -7.91 -26.89
C TYR A 354 3.81 -9.07 -26.05
N LYS A 355 2.49 -9.10 -25.85
CA LYS A 355 1.80 -10.04 -24.96
C LYS A 355 2.35 -9.98 -23.51
N ASN A 356 2.94 -11.09 -23.03
CA ASN A 356 3.52 -11.20 -21.69
C ASN A 356 5.04 -11.05 -21.68
N ILE A 357 5.62 -10.55 -22.77
CA ILE A 357 7.06 -10.51 -23.03
C ILE A 357 7.49 -9.07 -23.28
N SER A 358 8.49 -8.60 -22.55
CA SER A 358 9.26 -7.41 -22.92
C SER A 358 10.52 -7.87 -23.66
N PHE A 359 10.87 -7.22 -24.77
CA PHE A 359 12.12 -7.47 -25.49
C PHE A 359 12.85 -6.17 -25.81
N THR A 360 14.18 -6.19 -25.77
CA THR A 360 15.02 -5.02 -26.02
C THR A 360 15.58 -5.06 -27.45
N VAL A 361 15.05 -4.22 -28.32
CA VAL A 361 15.53 -4.05 -29.69
C VAL A 361 16.70 -3.08 -29.71
N TRP A 362 17.79 -3.51 -30.33
CA TRP A 362 18.99 -2.70 -30.49
C TRP A 362 19.10 -2.30 -31.95
N ASP A 363 18.78 -1.04 -32.25
CA ASP A 363 18.99 -0.49 -33.59
C ASP A 363 20.44 -0.03 -33.73
N VAL A 364 21.33 -1.00 -33.95
CA VAL A 364 22.71 -0.73 -34.34
C VAL A 364 22.76 -0.86 -35.86
N GLY A 365 23.01 0.26 -36.55
CA GLY A 365 23.26 0.27 -37.99
C GLY A 365 24.33 -0.77 -38.32
N GLY A 366 24.07 -1.67 -39.27
CA GLY A 366 24.97 -2.80 -39.56
C GLY A 366 26.27 -2.41 -40.28
N GLN A 367 26.74 -1.18 -40.13
CA GLN A 367 28.03 -0.74 -40.66
C GLN A 367 29.18 -1.47 -39.96
N ASP A 368 30.18 -1.90 -40.72
CA ASP A 368 31.34 -2.69 -40.25
C ASP A 368 32.02 -2.14 -39.00
N LYS A 369 32.03 -0.81 -38.84
CA LYS A 369 32.71 -0.11 -37.73
C LYS A 369 32.05 -0.33 -36.36
N ILE A 370 30.77 -0.70 -36.29
CA ILE A 370 30.03 -0.80 -35.01
C ILE A 370 29.55 -2.22 -34.67
N ARG A 371 29.76 -3.19 -35.56
CA ARG A 371 29.50 -4.63 -35.32
C ARG A 371 30.23 -5.21 -34.09
N PRO A 372 31.46 -4.81 -33.75
CA PRO A 372 32.14 -5.32 -32.55
C PRO A 372 31.40 -5.02 -31.24
N LEU A 373 30.56 -3.97 -31.20
CA LEU A 373 29.81 -3.59 -30.00
C LEU A 373 28.67 -4.56 -29.68
N TRP A 374 28.25 -5.42 -30.62
CA TRP A 374 27.19 -6.41 -30.40
C TRP A 374 27.52 -7.37 -29.25
N ARG A 375 28.81 -7.69 -29.07
CA ARG A 375 29.30 -8.61 -28.01
C ARG A 375 28.93 -8.18 -26.61
N HIS A 376 28.87 -6.88 -26.33
CA HIS A 376 28.46 -6.36 -25.02
C HIS A 376 27.01 -6.71 -24.64
N TYR A 377 26.21 -7.16 -25.61
CA TYR A 377 24.79 -7.44 -25.42
C TYR A 377 24.42 -8.92 -25.46
N PHE A 378 25.36 -9.82 -25.73
CA PHE A 378 25.08 -11.25 -25.82
C PHE A 378 24.74 -11.88 -24.46
N GLN A 379 25.32 -11.37 -23.37
CA GLN A 379 25.09 -11.90 -22.03
C GLN A 379 23.60 -12.01 -21.70
N ASN A 380 23.16 -13.17 -21.20
CA ASN A 380 21.78 -13.44 -20.81
C ASN A 380 20.74 -13.31 -21.95
N THR A 381 21.15 -13.28 -23.23
CA THR A 381 20.21 -13.25 -24.36
C THR A 381 19.58 -14.63 -24.56
N GLN A 382 18.26 -14.70 -24.43
CA GLN A 382 17.47 -15.94 -24.54
C GLN A 382 16.94 -16.19 -25.97
N GLY A 383 16.80 -15.13 -26.76
CA GLY A 383 16.39 -15.20 -28.16
C GLY A 383 17.14 -14.22 -29.04
N LEU A 384 17.42 -14.61 -30.27
CA LEU A 384 18.08 -13.80 -31.29
C LEU A 384 17.14 -13.66 -32.48
N ILE A 385 16.82 -12.42 -32.87
CA ILE A 385 16.11 -12.11 -34.11
C ILE A 385 17.15 -11.61 -35.12
N PHE A 386 17.38 -12.35 -36.19
CA PHE A 386 18.29 -11.96 -37.27
C PHE A 386 17.48 -11.51 -38.49
N VAL A 387 17.61 -10.23 -38.86
CA VAL A 387 16.86 -9.62 -39.96
C VAL A 387 17.69 -9.60 -41.22
N VAL A 388 17.14 -10.14 -42.30
CA VAL A 388 17.79 -10.31 -43.61
C VAL A 388 16.99 -9.53 -44.65
N ASP A 389 17.67 -8.72 -45.46
CA ASP A 389 17.08 -8.11 -46.64
C ASP A 389 16.92 -9.18 -47.72
N SER A 390 15.68 -9.56 -48.03
CA SER A 390 15.39 -10.61 -49.01
C SER A 390 15.67 -10.15 -50.43
N ASN A 391 15.69 -8.85 -50.70
CA ASN A 391 15.96 -8.30 -52.03
C ASN A 391 17.47 -8.04 -52.27
N ASP A 392 18.29 -8.09 -51.23
CA ASP A 392 19.74 -7.91 -51.29
C ASP A 392 20.46 -9.24 -51.53
N ARG A 393 20.46 -9.67 -52.79
CA ARG A 393 21.06 -10.95 -53.20
C ARG A 393 22.59 -10.94 -53.12
N ASP A 394 23.22 -9.77 -53.18
CA ASP A 394 24.68 -9.63 -53.20
C ASP A 394 25.28 -9.75 -51.80
N ARG A 395 24.62 -9.16 -50.78
CA ARG A 395 25.11 -9.16 -49.38
C ARG A 395 24.59 -10.31 -48.52
N VAL A 396 23.81 -11.23 -49.08
CA VAL A 396 23.32 -12.40 -48.33
C VAL A 396 24.46 -13.32 -47.84
N GLY A 397 25.57 -13.39 -48.58
CA GLY A 397 26.77 -14.12 -48.15
C GLY A 397 27.44 -13.46 -46.94
N GLU A 398 27.48 -12.13 -46.92
CA GLU A 398 27.95 -11.36 -45.77
C GLU A 398 27.03 -11.57 -44.56
N ALA A 399 25.71 -11.56 -44.77
CA ALA A 399 24.74 -11.82 -43.72
C ALA A 399 24.89 -13.22 -43.11
N ARG A 400 25.20 -14.23 -43.93
CA ARG A 400 25.54 -15.58 -43.47
C ARG A 400 26.77 -15.53 -42.58
N ASP A 401 27.86 -14.95 -43.05
CA ASP A 401 29.13 -14.99 -42.33
C ASP A 401 29.04 -14.24 -40.99
N GLU A 402 28.26 -13.15 -40.93
CA GLU A 402 27.94 -12.45 -39.67
C GLU A 402 27.07 -13.30 -38.73
N LEU A 403 25.99 -13.92 -39.23
CA LEU A 403 25.12 -14.77 -38.43
C LEU A 403 25.94 -15.91 -37.79
N HIS A 404 26.71 -16.65 -38.58
CA HIS A 404 27.52 -17.75 -38.06
C HIS A 404 28.59 -17.27 -37.08
N ARG A 405 29.20 -16.11 -37.32
CA ARG A 405 30.15 -15.51 -36.38
C ARG A 405 29.50 -15.21 -35.02
N MET A 406 28.30 -14.64 -35.02
CA MET A 406 27.55 -14.38 -33.79
C MET A 406 27.15 -15.67 -33.06
N LEU A 407 26.65 -16.66 -33.79
CA LEU A 407 26.18 -17.92 -33.20
C LEU A 407 27.30 -18.79 -32.60
N ASN A 408 28.56 -18.49 -32.93
CA ASN A 408 29.76 -19.12 -32.36
C ASN A 408 30.19 -18.53 -31.01
N GLU A 409 29.59 -17.42 -30.57
CA GLU A 409 29.89 -16.80 -29.28
C GLU A 409 29.20 -17.57 -28.15
N ASP A 410 29.95 -17.90 -27.09
CA ASP A 410 29.49 -18.78 -26.00
C ASP A 410 28.23 -18.24 -25.31
N GLU A 411 28.11 -16.92 -25.17
CA GLU A 411 26.96 -16.26 -24.54
C GLU A 411 25.65 -16.44 -25.32
N LEU A 412 25.73 -16.73 -26.63
CA LEU A 412 24.56 -16.98 -27.47
C LEU A 412 24.30 -18.47 -27.69
N ARG A 413 25.08 -19.38 -27.11
CA ARG A 413 24.99 -20.83 -27.36
C ARG A 413 23.57 -21.40 -27.24
N ASP A 414 22.83 -20.98 -26.22
CA ASP A 414 21.50 -21.52 -25.92
C ASP A 414 20.34 -20.70 -26.50
N ALA A 415 20.63 -19.54 -27.08
CA ALA A 415 19.64 -18.61 -27.61
C ALA A 415 18.83 -19.21 -28.77
N VAL A 416 17.51 -19.04 -28.73
CA VAL A 416 16.60 -19.45 -29.83
C VAL A 416 16.75 -18.45 -30.98
N LEU A 417 16.90 -18.94 -32.21
CA LEU A 417 17.10 -18.08 -33.39
C LEU A 417 15.79 -17.91 -34.19
N LEU A 418 15.37 -16.67 -34.40
CA LEU A 418 14.35 -16.32 -35.39
C LEU A 418 15.01 -15.54 -36.51
N VAL A 419 14.82 -15.96 -37.76
CA VAL A 419 15.27 -15.23 -38.95
C VAL A 419 14.07 -14.55 -39.58
N PHE A 420 14.13 -13.23 -39.73
CA PHE A 420 13.16 -12.48 -40.53
C PHE A 420 13.71 -12.30 -41.94
N ALA A 421 13.08 -12.98 -42.91
CA ALA A 421 13.27 -12.74 -44.33
C ALA A 421 12.42 -11.53 -44.74
N ASN A 422 12.97 -10.33 -44.53
CA ASN A 422 12.26 -9.07 -44.65
C ASN A 422 12.29 -8.51 -46.08
N LYS A 423 11.36 -7.60 -46.41
CA LYS A 423 11.17 -6.97 -47.73
C LYS A 423 10.64 -7.91 -48.82
N GLN A 424 9.76 -8.84 -48.44
CA GLN A 424 9.09 -9.76 -49.37
C GLN A 424 8.14 -9.06 -50.35
N ASP A 425 7.85 -7.77 -50.12
CA ASP A 425 7.08 -6.90 -51.01
C ASP A 425 7.82 -6.50 -52.29
N LEU A 426 9.14 -6.73 -52.36
CA LEU A 426 9.97 -6.34 -53.50
C LEU A 426 10.02 -7.42 -54.59
N PRO A 427 10.04 -7.05 -55.89
CA PRO A 427 9.83 -7.97 -57.01
C PRO A 427 10.93 -9.05 -57.19
N ASN A 428 12.12 -8.85 -56.61
CA ASN A 428 13.24 -9.79 -56.69
C ASN A 428 13.59 -10.43 -55.33
N ALA A 429 12.68 -10.34 -54.35
CA ALA A 429 12.89 -10.88 -53.03
C ALA A 429 13.11 -12.41 -53.06
N MET A 430 14.16 -12.87 -52.40
CA MET A 430 14.42 -14.28 -52.11
C MET A 430 13.33 -14.80 -51.16
N ASN A 431 12.71 -15.93 -51.49
CA ASN A 431 11.76 -16.55 -50.58
C ASN A 431 12.49 -17.16 -49.36
N ALA A 432 11.73 -17.54 -48.33
CA ALA A 432 12.31 -18.11 -47.11
C ALA A 432 13.15 -19.37 -47.36
N ALA A 433 12.80 -20.22 -48.32
CA ALA A 433 13.57 -21.43 -48.65
C ALA A 433 14.95 -21.06 -49.23
N GLU A 434 14.99 -20.11 -50.18
CA GLU A 434 16.23 -19.63 -50.77
C GLU A 434 17.15 -18.98 -49.72
N ILE A 435 16.59 -18.20 -48.79
CA ILE A 435 17.36 -17.59 -47.69
C ILE A 435 17.86 -18.67 -46.71
N THR A 436 17.07 -19.71 -46.44
CA THR A 436 17.47 -20.83 -45.58
C THR A 436 18.73 -21.52 -46.13
N ASP A 437 18.74 -21.79 -47.43
CA ASP A 437 19.89 -22.40 -48.11
C ASP A 437 21.11 -21.46 -48.10
N LYS A 438 20.92 -20.19 -48.46
CA LYS A 438 22.00 -19.20 -48.54
C LYS A 438 22.64 -18.88 -47.19
N LEU A 439 21.86 -18.84 -46.12
CA LEU A 439 22.37 -18.67 -44.75
C LEU A 439 22.89 -19.98 -44.15
N GLY A 440 22.68 -21.12 -44.81
CA GLY A 440 23.12 -22.42 -44.33
C GLY A 440 22.45 -22.85 -43.02
N LEU A 441 21.17 -22.48 -42.80
CA LEU A 441 20.48 -22.75 -41.53
C LEU A 441 20.33 -24.25 -41.25
N HIS A 442 20.32 -25.10 -42.29
CA HIS A 442 20.33 -26.56 -42.18
C HIS A 442 21.56 -27.12 -41.43
N SER A 443 22.66 -26.37 -41.38
CA SER A 443 23.86 -26.75 -40.62
C SER A 443 23.69 -26.58 -39.10
N LEU A 444 22.73 -25.75 -38.65
CA LEU A 444 22.50 -25.40 -37.25
C LEU A 444 21.68 -26.47 -36.49
N ARG A 445 22.06 -27.75 -36.62
CA ARG A 445 21.29 -28.91 -36.10
C ARG A 445 21.08 -28.90 -34.58
N GLN A 446 21.98 -28.26 -33.84
CA GLN A 446 21.97 -28.21 -32.37
C GLN A 446 21.23 -26.98 -31.81
N ARG A 447 20.67 -26.12 -32.68
CA ARG A 447 20.00 -24.87 -32.30
C ARG A 447 18.57 -24.89 -32.80
N HIS A 448 17.65 -24.44 -31.95
CA HIS A 448 16.27 -24.21 -32.38
C HIS A 448 16.21 -22.92 -33.19
N TRP A 449 15.80 -23.04 -34.45
CA TRP A 449 15.66 -21.91 -35.34
C TRP A 449 14.36 -21.96 -36.16
N TYR A 450 13.89 -20.79 -36.58
CA TYR A 450 12.78 -20.63 -37.51
C TYR A 450 13.01 -19.44 -38.41
N ILE A 451 12.50 -19.51 -39.64
CA ILE A 451 12.53 -18.42 -40.60
C ILE A 451 11.11 -18.02 -40.95
N GLN A 452 10.86 -16.72 -40.93
CA GLN A 452 9.55 -16.14 -41.22
C GLN A 452 9.70 -15.12 -42.35
N SER A 453 8.89 -15.28 -43.40
CA SER A 453 8.75 -14.29 -44.46
C SER A 453 8.04 -13.07 -43.90
N THR A 454 8.61 -11.87 -44.09
CA THR A 454 8.08 -10.64 -43.50
C THR A 454 8.14 -9.43 -44.43
N CYS A 455 7.25 -8.48 -44.16
CA CYS A 455 7.29 -7.16 -44.75
C CYS A 455 7.16 -6.12 -43.64
N ALA A 456 8.25 -5.43 -43.30
CA ALA A 456 8.27 -4.46 -42.21
C ALA A 456 7.29 -3.29 -42.40
N THR A 457 7.02 -2.88 -43.64
CA THR A 457 6.13 -1.75 -43.95
C THR A 457 4.65 -2.12 -43.80
N SER A 458 4.24 -3.30 -44.28
CA SER A 458 2.87 -3.79 -44.12
C SER A 458 2.61 -4.35 -42.72
N GLY A 459 3.61 -4.98 -42.10
CA GLY A 459 3.54 -5.69 -40.83
C GLY A 459 3.29 -7.20 -40.96
N GLU A 460 3.13 -7.69 -42.19
CA GLU A 460 2.86 -9.10 -42.49
C GLU A 460 4.02 -10.00 -42.02
N GLY A 461 3.68 -11.10 -41.35
CA GLY A 461 4.63 -12.10 -40.86
C GLY A 461 5.37 -11.72 -39.58
N LEU A 462 5.32 -10.46 -39.12
CA LEU A 462 6.07 -10.02 -37.93
C LEU A 462 5.54 -10.69 -36.66
N TYR A 463 4.22 -10.69 -36.47
CA TYR A 463 3.58 -11.24 -35.27
C TYR A 463 3.67 -12.76 -35.21
N GLU A 464 3.58 -13.44 -36.36
CA GLU A 464 3.73 -14.89 -36.49
C GLU A 464 5.13 -15.36 -36.07
N GLY A 465 6.17 -14.64 -36.48
CA GLY A 465 7.54 -14.93 -36.05
C GLY A 465 7.77 -14.66 -34.57
N LEU A 466 7.22 -13.56 -34.03
CA LEU A 466 7.29 -13.24 -32.60
C LEU A 466 6.53 -14.26 -31.74
N ASP A 467 5.38 -14.73 -32.20
CA ASP A 467 4.60 -15.78 -31.53
C ASP A 467 5.37 -17.10 -31.47
N TRP A 468 6.03 -17.48 -32.58
CA TRP A 468 6.89 -18.65 -32.59
C TRP A 468 8.05 -18.50 -31.59
N LEU A 469 8.74 -17.35 -31.61
CA LEU A 469 9.89 -17.10 -30.73
C LEU A 469 9.48 -17.13 -29.25
N SER A 470 8.38 -16.46 -28.92
CA SER A 470 7.75 -16.46 -27.58
C SER A 470 7.53 -17.89 -27.05
N ASN A 471 6.88 -18.74 -27.86
CA ASN A 471 6.53 -20.09 -27.45
C ASN A 471 7.75 -21.00 -27.25
N ASN A 472 8.80 -20.79 -28.05
CA ASN A 472 10.02 -21.62 -28.00
C ASN A 472 11.04 -21.15 -26.96
N ILE A 473 11.00 -19.89 -26.53
CA ILE A 473 11.78 -19.44 -25.37
C ILE A 473 11.10 -19.91 -24.07
N ALA A 474 9.78 -19.84 -24.00
CA ALA A 474 9.02 -20.25 -22.82
C ALA A 474 9.13 -21.75 -22.47
N SER A 475 9.37 -22.62 -23.46
CA SER A 475 9.53 -24.06 -23.27
C SER A 475 10.91 -24.50 -22.74
N LYS A 476 11.92 -23.61 -22.81
CA LYS A 476 13.29 -23.85 -22.32
C LYS A 476 13.55 -23.33 -20.90
N ALA A 477 12.66 -22.50 -20.34
CA ALA A 477 12.81 -21.82 -19.06
C ALA A 477 11.82 -22.32 -18.02
#